data_AF-A0A395YPK9-F1
#
_entry.id   AF-A0A395YPK9-F1
#
_cell.length_a   1.000
_cell.length_b   1.000
_cell.length_c   1.000
_cell.angle_alpha   90.00
_cell.angle_beta   90.00
_cell.angle_gamma   90.00
#
_symmetry.space_group_name_H-M   'P 1'
#
loop_
_entity.id
_entity.type
_entity.pdbx_description
1 polymer ?
#
loop_
_entity_poly.entity_id
_entity_poly.type
_entity_poly.pdbx_seq_one_letter_code
_entity_poly.pdbx_strand_id
1 'polypeptide(L)'
;MHGSGYLYIVVDFGILTKEKQGEFLRCEKHVLVGSFSEWQEEEFLVHMKHQKGTEKRWIYAVSFGSMEMRKEVTKKLKIPVLNIPFTADAFTVTPIVLKFFQEFFEN
;
A
#
# COMPACT_ATOMS: atom_id res chain seq x y z
N MET A 1 13.42 -18.93 -9.26
CA MET A 1 12.82 -19.49 -8.03
C MET A 1 11.62 -20.33 -8.44
N HIS A 2 11.63 -21.63 -8.15
CA HIS A 2 10.50 -22.51 -8.45
C HIS A 2 9.45 -22.37 -7.34
N GLY A 3 8.45 -21.51 -7.57
CA GLY A 3 7.20 -21.44 -6.83
C GLY A 3 6.08 -22.11 -7.62
N SER A 4 6.31 -23.35 -8.10
CA SER A 4 5.38 -24.04 -9.00
C SER A 4 4.11 -24.47 -8.24
N GLY A 5 3.15 -23.54 -8.12
CA GLY A 5 1.85 -23.77 -7.51
C GLY A 5 1.16 -22.52 -6.96
N TYR A 6 1.87 -21.41 -6.74
CA TYR A 6 1.29 -20.17 -6.20
C TYR A 6 1.19 -19.10 -7.28
N LEU A 7 0.06 -18.40 -7.33
CA LEU A 7 -0.14 -17.24 -8.21
C LEU A 7 0.63 -16.00 -7.71
N TYR A 8 0.73 -15.84 -6.38
CA TYR A 8 1.37 -14.70 -5.74
C TYR A 8 2.16 -15.13 -4.50
N ILE A 9 3.24 -14.41 -4.20
CA ILE A 9 3.98 -14.50 -2.94
C ILE A 9 3.90 -13.12 -2.28
N VAL A 10 3.31 -13.05 -1.09
CA VAL A 10 3.22 -11.83 -0.30
C VAL A 10 4.30 -11.87 0.78
N VAL A 11 5.16 -10.86 0.82
CA VAL A 11 6.23 -10.73 1.81
C VAL A 11 5.97 -9.51 2.66
N ASP A 12 5.78 -9.71 3.97
CA ASP A 12 5.67 -8.61 4.93
C ASP A 12 7.06 -8.23 5.44
N PHE A 13 7.48 -7.00 5.13
CA PHE A 13 8.75 -6.44 5.59
C PHE A 13 8.62 -5.66 6.92
N GLY A 14 7.41 -5.46 7.44
CA GLY A 14 7.11 -4.58 8.55
C GLY A 14 7.45 -3.13 8.23
N ILE A 15 8.10 -2.44 9.17
CA ILE A 15 8.59 -1.07 8.94
C ILE A 15 9.71 -1.11 7.90
N LEU A 16 9.58 -0.29 6.85
CA LEU A 16 10.57 -0.14 5.80
C LEU A 16 11.78 0.63 6.32
N THR A 17 12.90 -0.07 6.48
CA THR A 17 14.18 0.52 6.86
C THR A 17 15.17 0.45 5.69
N LYS A 18 16.30 1.15 5.78
CA LYS A 18 17.33 1.14 4.73
C LYS A 18 17.88 -0.27 4.47
N GLU A 19 18.01 -1.09 5.51
CA GLU A 19 18.51 -2.46 5.43
C GLU A 19 17.56 -3.36 4.64
N LYS A 20 16.25 -3.15 4.77
CA LYS A 20 15.21 -3.93 4.08
C LYS A 20 14.86 -3.40 2.69
N GLN A 21 15.20 -2.14 2.40
CA GLN A 21 14.85 -1.48 1.15
C GLN A 21 15.35 -2.24 -0.09
N GLY A 22 16.56 -2.79 -0.03
CA GLY A 22 17.13 -3.56 -1.15
C GLY A 22 16.38 -4.87 -1.44
N GLU A 23 15.89 -5.56 -0.42
CA GLU A 23 15.04 -6.75 -0.57
C GLU A 23 13.67 -6.39 -1.10
N PHE A 24 13.05 -5.36 -0.51
CA PHE A 24 11.75 -4.85 -0.90
C PHE A 24 11.71 -4.46 -2.38
N LEU A 25 12.72 -3.73 -2.86
CA LEU A 25 12.79 -3.27 -4.25
C LEU A 25 12.96 -4.40 -5.28
N ARG A 26 13.26 -5.63 -4.86
CA ARG A 26 13.31 -6.81 -5.76
C ARG A 26 11.96 -7.45 -6.01
N CYS A 27 10.94 -7.14 -5.20
CA CYS A 27 9.57 -7.54 -5.48
C CYS A 27 9.08 -6.92 -6.80
N GLU A 28 8.17 -7.61 -7.48
CA GLU A 28 7.57 -7.10 -8.72
C GLU A 28 6.63 -5.92 -8.45
N LYS A 29 5.84 -6.03 -7.38
CA LYS A 29 4.94 -5.02 -6.86
C LYS A 29 5.38 -4.60 -5.45
N HIS A 30 5.29 -3.31 -5.18
CA HIS A 30 5.71 -2.66 -3.94
C HIS A 30 4.49 -2.07 -3.26
N VAL A 31 4.09 -2.63 -2.12
CA VAL A 31 2.92 -2.15 -1.39
C VAL A 31 3.41 -1.37 -0.18
N LEU A 32 3.19 -0.05 -0.18
CA LEU A 32 3.48 0.80 0.97
C LEU A 32 2.19 1.08 1.72
N VAL A 33 2.10 0.54 2.93
CA VAL A 33 0.95 0.74 3.82
C VAL A 33 1.29 1.80 4.86
N GLY A 34 0.51 2.89 4.87
CA GLY A 34 0.65 3.96 5.85
C GLY A 34 -0.60 4.14 6.71
N SER A 35 -0.49 4.94 7.77
CA SER A 35 -1.63 5.55 8.44
C SER A 35 -1.52 7.06 8.29
N PHE A 36 -2.62 7.76 8.00
CA PHE A 36 -2.61 9.23 7.92
C PHE A 36 -2.75 9.87 9.30
N SER A 37 -1.96 9.43 10.27
CA SER A 37 -1.69 10.26 11.45
C SER A 37 -0.75 11.41 11.01
N GLU A 38 -0.93 12.61 11.56
CA GLU A 38 -0.16 13.81 11.15
C GLU A 38 1.36 13.57 11.14
N TRP A 39 1.88 12.74 12.05
CA TRP A 39 3.29 12.39 12.16
C TRP A 39 3.79 11.40 11.10
N GLN A 40 2.90 10.63 10.46
CA GLN A 40 3.26 9.62 9.45
C GLN A 40 3.00 10.10 8.01
N GLU A 41 2.25 11.20 7.82
CA GLU A 41 2.00 11.76 6.49
C GLU A 41 3.31 12.22 5.83
N GLU A 42 4.17 12.96 6.55
CA GLU A 42 5.39 13.51 5.96
C GLU A 42 6.39 12.43 5.49
N GLU A 43 6.61 11.39 6.30
CA GLU A 43 7.49 10.27 5.91
C GLU A 43 6.94 9.53 4.69
N PHE A 44 5.62 9.31 4.65
CA PHE A 44 4.94 8.68 3.51
C PHE A 44 5.12 9.52 2.23
N LEU A 45 4.92 10.84 2.32
CA LEU A 45 5.12 11.78 1.21
C LEU A 45 6.58 11.80 0.72
N VAL A 46 7.55 11.72 1.64
CA VAL A 46 8.98 11.65 1.29
C VAL A 46 9.27 10.39 0.50
N HIS A 47 8.82 9.22 0.95
CA HIS A 47 9.04 7.96 0.23
C HIS A 47 8.49 8.00 -1.19
N MET A 48 7.33 8.62 -1.38
CA MET A 48 6.69 8.74 -2.67
C MET A 48 7.42 9.63 -3.67
N LYS A 49 7.93 10.78 -3.23
CA LYS A 49 8.61 11.75 -4.11
C LYS A 49 9.87 11.17 -4.77
N HIS A 50 10.48 10.15 -4.15
CA HIS A 50 11.70 9.51 -4.64
C HIS A 50 11.47 8.44 -5.73
N GLN A 51 10.22 8.17 -6.14
CA GLN A 51 9.88 7.02 -7.00
C GLN A 51 9.42 7.38 -8.43
N LYS A 52 9.83 8.54 -8.95
CA LYS A 52 9.47 8.95 -10.32
C LYS A 52 9.96 7.94 -11.37
N GLY A 53 9.06 7.47 -12.23
CA GLY A 53 9.37 6.54 -13.33
C GLY A 53 9.14 5.05 -13.04
N THR A 54 8.79 4.66 -11.81
CA THR A 54 8.43 3.27 -11.44
C THR A 54 6.96 3.11 -11.03
N GLU A 55 6.12 4.11 -11.34
CA GLU A 55 4.76 4.30 -10.80
C GLU A 55 3.87 3.04 -10.89
N LYS A 56 3.96 2.24 -11.95
CA LYS A 56 3.16 1.00 -12.14
C LYS A 56 3.51 -0.15 -11.19
N ARG A 57 4.65 -0.07 -10.50
CA ARG A 57 5.10 -1.06 -9.51
C ARG A 57 4.64 -0.72 -8.10
N TRP A 58 4.27 0.53 -7.84
CA TRP A 58 3.94 1.00 -6.51
C TRP A 58 2.43 1.01 -6.27
N ILE A 59 2.02 0.38 -5.17
CA ILE A 59 0.67 0.40 -4.64
C ILE A 59 0.75 1.12 -3.29
N TYR A 60 0.03 2.22 -3.17
CA TYR A 60 -0.07 2.98 -1.94
C TYR A 60 -1.40 2.68 -1.28
N ALA A 61 -1.36 2.23 -0.04
CA ALA A 61 -2.56 1.86 0.71
C ALA A 61 -2.55 2.51 2.09
N VAL A 62 -3.73 2.87 2.58
CA VAL A 62 -3.89 3.43 3.92
C VAL A 62 -4.89 2.66 4.75
N SER A 63 -4.52 2.37 6.00
CA SER A 63 -5.34 1.65 6.96
C SER A 63 -6.21 2.55 7.83
N PHE A 64 -5.83 3.83 7.98
CA PHE A 64 -6.51 4.78 8.86
C PHE A 64 -6.37 6.23 8.37
N GLY A 65 -7.38 7.05 8.69
CA GLY A 65 -7.47 8.47 8.31
C GLY A 65 -8.90 8.87 7.94
N SER A 66 -9.28 10.13 8.22
CA SER A 66 -10.61 10.66 7.87
C SER A 66 -10.79 10.77 6.34
N MET A 67 -12.03 10.90 5.87
CA MET A 67 -12.30 11.08 4.44
C MET A 67 -11.64 12.37 3.91
N GLU A 68 -11.61 13.41 4.74
CA GLU A 68 -11.00 14.71 4.48
C GLU A 68 -9.51 14.57 4.26
N MET A 69 -8.80 13.92 5.19
CA MET A 69 -7.36 13.65 5.12
C MET A 69 -7.00 12.88 3.84
N ARG A 70 -7.81 11.87 3.47
CA ARG A 70 -7.61 11.08 2.25
C ARG A 70 -7.74 11.92 0.98
N LYS A 71 -8.74 12.80 0.92
CA LYS A 71 -8.94 13.71 -0.23
C LYS A 71 -7.76 14.67 -0.36
N GLU A 72 -7.27 15.21 0.75
CA GLU A 72 -6.11 16.09 0.75
C GLU A 72 -4.86 15.38 0.27
N VAL A 73 -4.58 14.20 0.82
CA VAL A 73 -3.39 13.42 0.45
C VAL A 73 -3.43 13.01 -1.03
N THR A 74 -4.56 12.50 -1.52
CA THR A 74 -4.74 12.15 -2.94
C THR A 74 -4.53 13.37 -3.84
N LYS A 75 -5.06 14.54 -3.45
CA LYS A 75 -4.91 15.80 -4.19
C LYS A 75 -3.46 16.30 -4.19
N LYS A 76 -2.77 16.23 -3.05
CA LYS A 76 -1.37 16.64 -2.89
C LYS A 76 -0.44 15.75 -3.74
N LEU A 77 -0.71 14.45 -3.75
CA LEU A 77 0.17 13.45 -4.33
C LEU A 77 -0.09 13.15 -5.80
N LYS A 78 -1.30 13.42 -6.29
CA LYS A 78 -1.72 13.15 -7.68
C LYS A 78 -1.53 11.70 -8.11
N ILE A 79 -1.50 10.76 -7.16
CA ILE A 79 -1.47 9.33 -7.43
C ILE A 79 -2.62 8.62 -6.72
N PRO A 80 -3.11 7.49 -7.25
CA PRO A 80 -4.12 6.69 -6.58
C PRO A 80 -3.61 6.15 -5.24
N VAL A 81 -4.42 6.28 -4.20
CA VAL A 81 -4.18 5.67 -2.88
C VAL A 81 -5.37 4.79 -2.54
N LEU A 82 -5.13 3.50 -2.33
CA LEU A 82 -6.15 2.53 -1.96
C LEU A 82 -6.50 2.69 -0.48
N ASN A 83 -7.79 2.62 -0.18
CA ASN A 83 -8.25 2.66 1.21
C ASN A 83 -8.57 1.26 1.70
N ILE A 84 -7.77 0.78 2.66
CA ILE A 84 -8.02 -0.51 3.30
C ILE A 84 -9.30 -0.37 4.16
N PRO A 85 -10.31 -1.21 3.96
CA PRO A 85 -11.52 -1.18 4.77
C PRO A 85 -11.21 -1.64 6.20
N PHE A 86 -11.84 -0.98 7.18
CA PHE A 86 -11.76 -1.44 8.55
C PHE A 86 -12.53 -2.75 8.72
N THR A 87 -11.88 -3.74 9.32
CA THR A 87 -12.46 -5.04 9.68
C THR A 87 -12.22 -5.31 11.16
N ALA A 88 -13.29 -5.42 11.94
CA ALA A 88 -13.19 -5.75 13.36
C ALA A 88 -12.77 -7.21 13.60
N ASP A 89 -13.06 -8.08 12.63
CA ASP A 89 -12.67 -9.48 12.59
C ASP A 89 -11.93 -9.78 11.28
N ALA A 90 -10.78 -10.44 11.37
CA ALA A 90 -9.92 -10.77 10.23
C ALA A 90 -10.48 -11.91 9.37
N PHE A 91 -11.42 -12.69 9.89
CA PHE A 91 -12.03 -13.81 9.16
C PHE A 91 -13.32 -13.42 8.41
N THR A 92 -13.92 -12.27 8.77
CA THR A 92 -15.15 -11.80 8.14
C THR A 92 -14.86 -11.15 6.79
N VAL A 93 -15.30 -11.78 5.72
CA VAL A 93 -15.27 -11.20 4.37
C VAL A 93 -16.59 -10.49 4.09
N THR A 94 -16.55 -9.16 4.03
CA THR A 94 -17.69 -8.35 3.59
C THR A 94 -17.57 -8.00 2.10
N PRO A 95 -18.66 -7.59 1.43
CA PRO A 95 -18.58 -7.11 0.04
C PRO A 95 -17.57 -5.95 -0.15
N ILE A 96 -17.39 -5.12 0.86
CA ILE A 96 -16.42 -4.00 0.84
C ILE A 96 -14.99 -4.55 0.84
N VAL A 97 -14.70 -5.55 1.68
CA VAL A 97 -13.39 -6.22 1.73
C VAL A 97 -13.11 -6.94 0.41
N LEU A 98 -14.10 -7.65 -0.14
CA LEU A 98 -13.97 -8.34 -1.42
C LEU A 98 -13.64 -7.36 -2.56
N LYS A 99 -14.38 -6.24 -2.62
CA LYS A 99 -14.15 -5.18 -3.62
C LYS A 99 -12.75 -4.57 -3.50
N PHE A 100 -12.29 -4.31 -2.28
CA PHE A 100 -10.93 -3.79 -2.06
C PHE A 100 -9.87 -4.74 -2.63
N PHE A 101 -9.96 -6.05 -2.38
CA PHE A 101 -8.97 -6.99 -2.88
C PHE A 101 -9.02 -7.18 -4.40
N GLN A 102 -10.21 -7.11 -5.01
CA GLN A 102 -10.32 -7.09 -6.49
C GLN A 102 -9.54 -5.91 -7.07
N GLU A 103 -9.77 -4.70 -6.56
CA GLU A 103 -9.02 -3.51 -6.98
C GLU A 103 -7.52 -3.68 -6.70
N PHE A 104 -7.14 -4.18 -5.52
CA PHE A 104 -5.75 -4.36 -5.13
C PHE A 104 -4.96 -5.29 -6.06
N PHE A 105 -5.56 -6.40 -6.52
CA PHE A 105 -4.89 -7.38 -7.40
C PHE A 105 -4.97 -7.03 -8.89
N GLU A 106 -5.90 -6.17 -9.30
CA GLU A 106 -6.05 -5.72 -10.71
C GLU A 106 -5.08 -4.58 -11.10
N ASN A 107 -4.43 -3.93 -10.12
CA ASN A 107 -3.48 -2.82 -10.33
C ASN A 107 -2.05 -3.25 -10.72
#